data_AF-A0A2G7GR10-F1
#
_entry.id   AF-A0A2G7GR10-F1
#
_cell.length_a   1.000
_cell.length_b   1.000
_cell.length_c   1.000
_cell.angle_alpha   90.00
_cell.angle_beta   90.00
_cell.angle_gamma   90.00
#
_symmetry.space_group_name_H-M   'P 1'
#
loop_
_entity.id
_entity.type
_entity.pdbx_description
1 polymer ?
#
loop_
_entity_poly.entity_id
_entity_poly.type
_entity_poly.pdbx_seq_one_letter_code
_entity_poly.pdbx_strand_id
1 'polypeptide(L)'
;MSNSKFSSDMSLEERERKLLEMTDEDIDYSDIPPLDDEFFKNAKLVEKKPSTEAISIRIDTEVLEWFRSHAKNKGYQTLINEVLRTYVQHQSR
;
A
#
# COMPACT_ATOMS: atom_id res chain seq x y z
N MET A 1 -4.74 -23.98 22.87
CA MET A 1 -5.18 -23.50 24.19
C MET A 1 -5.37 -22.00 24.08
N SER A 2 -6.45 -21.46 24.63
CA SER A 2 -6.92 -20.09 24.39
C SER A 2 -6.00 -19.05 25.06
N ASN A 3 -5.60 -18.02 24.33
CA ASN A 3 -4.74 -16.95 24.83
C ASN A 3 -5.51 -16.10 25.86
N SER A 4 -5.05 -16.06 27.11
CA SER A 4 -5.82 -15.64 28.29
C SER A 4 -5.64 -14.16 28.69
N LYS A 5 -4.86 -13.37 27.95
CA LYS A 5 -4.55 -11.97 28.35
C LYS A 5 -5.59 -10.94 27.86
N PHE A 6 -6.36 -11.23 26.81
CA PHE A 6 -7.38 -10.32 26.27
C PHE A 6 -8.76 -10.98 26.32
N SER A 7 -9.64 -10.48 27.19
CA SER A 7 -11.04 -10.90 27.24
C SER A 7 -11.83 -10.34 26.07
N SER A 8 -12.78 -11.12 25.55
CA SER A 8 -13.72 -10.71 24.48
C SER A 8 -14.53 -9.47 24.87
N ASP A 9 -14.73 -9.25 26.17
CA ASP A 9 -15.66 -8.25 26.71
C ASP A 9 -14.97 -6.93 27.09
N MET A 10 -13.67 -6.80 26.81
CA MET A 10 -12.86 -5.62 27.13
C MET A 10 -13.09 -4.46 26.14
N SER A 11 -13.13 -3.22 26.62
CA SER A 11 -13.23 -2.02 25.78
C SER A 11 -11.99 -1.85 24.89
N LEU A 12 -12.13 -1.20 23.73
CA LEU A 12 -10.98 -0.88 22.85
C LEU A 12 -9.92 -0.05 23.57
N GLU A 13 -10.33 0.94 24.37
CA GLU A 13 -9.41 1.79 25.13
C GLU A 13 -8.64 1.02 26.21
N GLU A 14 -9.28 0.03 26.83
CA GLU A 14 -8.64 -0.84 27.82
C GLU A 14 -7.62 -1.78 27.17
N ARG A 15 -7.94 -2.29 25.98
CA ARG A 15 -7.02 -3.11 25.18
C ARG A 15 -5.80 -2.31 24.72
N GLU A 16 -6.00 -1.08 24.27
CA GLU A 16 -4.91 -0.19 23.84
C GLU A 16 -3.94 0.12 24.99
N ARG A 17 -4.46 0.49 26.17
CA ARG A 17 -3.62 0.70 27.35
C ARG A 17 -2.82 -0.54 27.71
N LYS A 18 -3.46 -1.72 27.66
CA LYS A 18 -2.81 -2.98 27.96
C LYS A 18 -1.70 -3.35 26.96
N LEU A 19 -1.88 -3.03 25.67
CA LEU A 19 -0.84 -3.22 24.66
C LEU A 19 0.36 -2.28 24.89
N LEU A 20 0.12 -1.05 25.32
CA LEU A 20 1.18 -0.08 25.61
C LEU A 20 2.02 -0.45 26.84
N GLU A 21 1.43 -1.12 27.82
CA GLU A 21 2.11 -1.57 29.04
C GLU A 21 2.82 -2.92 28.87
N MET A 22 2.53 -3.66 27.80
CA MET A 22 3.08 -4.99 27.55
C MET A 22 4.53 -4.90 27.05
N THR A 23 5.41 -5.73 27.60
CA THR A 23 6.81 -5.82 27.16
C THR A 23 6.96 -6.88 26.06
N ASP A 24 8.08 -6.87 25.34
CA ASP A 24 8.34 -7.85 24.28
C ASP A 24 8.34 -9.30 24.79
N GLU A 25 8.74 -9.54 26.04
CA GLU A 25 8.76 -10.86 26.70
C GLU A 25 7.35 -11.41 26.95
N ASP A 26 6.36 -10.52 27.06
CA ASP A 26 4.97 -10.88 27.28
C ASP A 26 4.23 -11.30 26.00
N ILE A 27 4.86 -11.11 24.83
CA ILE A 27 4.32 -11.47 23.50
C ILE A 27 4.39 -12.99 23.33
N ASP A 28 3.22 -13.59 23.12
CA ASP A 28 3.07 -15.01 22.86
C ASP A 28 3.25 -15.31 21.36
N TYR A 29 4.27 -16.10 21.03
CA TYR A 29 4.55 -16.58 19.67
C TYR A 29 4.20 -18.07 19.50
N SER A 30 3.49 -18.70 20.44
CA SER A 30 3.21 -20.14 20.41
C SER A 30 2.38 -20.61 19.22
N ASP A 31 1.63 -19.69 18.59
CA ASP A 31 0.80 -19.94 17.41
C ASP A 31 1.53 -19.68 16.08
N ILE A 32 2.69 -19.01 16.11
CA ILE A 32 3.43 -18.61 14.92
C ILE A 32 4.84 -19.22 14.97
N PRO A 33 5.15 -20.22 14.12
CA PRO A 33 6.50 -20.77 14.08
C PRO A 33 7.52 -19.70 13.66
N PRO A 34 8.77 -19.76 14.16
CA PRO A 34 9.82 -18.85 13.73
C PRO A 34 10.08 -18.98 12.22
N LEU A 35 10.28 -17.85 11.55
CA LEU A 35 10.64 -17.83 10.12
C LEU A 35 12.11 -18.25 9.98
N ASP A 36 12.36 -19.38 9.35
CA ASP A 36 13.68 -19.96 9.14
C ASP A 36 14.20 -19.77 7.71
N ASP A 37 15.43 -20.19 7.47
CA ASP A 37 16.05 -20.09 6.13
C ASP A 37 15.29 -20.94 5.09
N GLU A 38 14.61 -22.01 5.49
CA GLU A 38 13.77 -22.82 4.60
C GLU A 38 12.53 -22.07 4.13
N PHE A 39 11.90 -21.28 5.00
CA PHE A 39 10.82 -20.37 4.64
C PHE A 39 11.27 -19.38 3.55
N PHE A 40 12.44 -18.76 3.74
CA PHE A 40 12.95 -17.78 2.78
C PHE A 40 13.50 -18.41 1.48
N LYS A 41 13.88 -19.69 1.48
CA LYS A 41 14.37 -20.41 0.28
C LYS A 41 13.40 -20.38 -0.90
N ASN A 42 12.10 -20.42 -0.62
CA ASN A 42 11.05 -20.38 -1.63
C ASN A 42 10.34 -19.02 -1.73
N ALA A 43 10.74 -18.05 -0.90
CA ALA A 43 10.14 -16.73 -0.92
C ALA A 43 10.47 -16.02 -2.24
N LYS A 44 9.43 -15.64 -2.98
CA LYS A 44 9.59 -14.83 -4.20
C LYS A 44 9.63 -13.36 -3.81
N LEU A 45 10.77 -12.72 -4.05
CA LEU A 45 10.86 -11.27 -3.97
C LEU A 45 9.98 -10.65 -5.06
N VAL A 46 8.88 -10.02 -4.65
CA VAL A 46 8.07 -9.21 -5.57
C VAL A 46 8.71 -7.84 -5.62
N GLU A 47 9.58 -7.63 -6.60
CA GLU A 47 9.99 -6.28 -6.97
C GLU A 47 8.76 -5.55 -7.49
N LYS A 48 8.30 -4.53 -6.75
CA LYS A 48 7.37 -3.54 -7.29
C LYS A 48 8.12 -2.74 -8.36
N LYS A 49 8.22 -3.30 -9.58
CA LYS A 49 8.66 -2.53 -10.73
C LYS A 49 7.71 -1.33 -10.85
N PRO A 50 8.24 -0.10 -10.90
CA PRO A 50 7.38 1.06 -11.10
C PRO A 50 6.67 0.87 -12.45
N SER A 51 5.34 0.83 -12.41
CA SER A 51 4.52 0.65 -13.61
C SER A 51 4.52 1.90 -14.51
N THR A 52 5.18 2.97 -14.06
CA THR A 52 5.28 4.27 -14.72
C THR A 52 6.69 4.86 -14.52
N GLU A 53 7.28 5.37 -15.59
CA GLU A 53 8.56 6.09 -15.54
C GLU A 53 8.32 7.60 -15.34
N ALA A 54 9.11 8.23 -14.47
CA ALA A 54 9.04 9.66 -14.21
C ALA A 54 9.90 10.41 -15.23
N ILE A 55 9.26 10.89 -16.30
CA ILE A 55 9.92 11.69 -17.34
C ILE A 55 9.49 13.15 -17.27
N SER A 56 10.39 14.06 -17.68
CA SER A 56 10.06 15.48 -17.85
C SER A 56 9.64 15.74 -19.29
N ILE A 57 8.36 16.04 -19.50
CA ILE A 57 7.80 16.45 -20.79
C ILE A 57 7.26 17.88 -20.70
N ARG A 58 7.31 18.62 -21.80
CA ARG A 58 6.67 19.93 -21.90
C ARG A 58 5.23 19.74 -22.34
N ILE A 59 4.31 20.38 -21.63
CA ILE A 59 2.87 20.39 -21.92
C ILE A 59 2.48 21.86 -21.97
N ASP A 60 1.59 22.22 -22.90
CA ASP A 60 1.06 23.59 -22.99
C ASP A 60 0.38 23.99 -21.68
N THR A 61 0.56 25.25 -21.30
CA THR A 61 0.07 25.79 -20.02
C THR A 61 -1.45 25.64 -19.89
N GLU A 62 -2.20 25.98 -20.94
CA GLU A 62 -3.67 25.88 -20.96
C GLU A 62 -4.14 24.43 -20.76
N VAL A 63 -3.49 23.49 -21.44
CA VAL A 63 -3.79 22.05 -21.31
C VAL A 63 -3.49 21.57 -19.89
N LEU A 64 -2.36 21.99 -19.33
CA LEU A 64 -1.98 21.64 -17.96
C LEU A 64 -2.97 22.20 -16.92
N GLU A 65 -3.39 23.45 -17.07
CA GLU A 65 -4.40 24.08 -16.21
C GLU A 65 -5.76 23.37 -16.30
N TRP A 66 -6.15 22.95 -17.51
CA TRP A 66 -7.33 22.13 -17.70
C TRP A 66 -7.25 20.82 -16.91
N PHE A 67 -6.15 20.06 -17.03
CA PHE A 67 -5.99 18.82 -16.26
C PHE A 67 -5.93 19.04 -14.75
N ARG A 68 -5.35 20.16 -14.28
CA ARG A 68 -5.32 20.51 -12.85
C ARG A 68 -6.70 20.81 -12.29
N SER A 69 -7.53 21.52 -13.05
CA SER A 69 -8.91 21.86 -12.63
C SER A 69 -9.88 20.68 -12.71
N HIS A 70 -9.66 19.74 -13.63
CA HIS A 70 -10.53 18.56 -13.83
C HIS A 70 -10.14 17.35 -12.99
N ALA A 71 -8.93 17.34 -12.42
CA ALA A 71 -8.48 16.30 -11.50
C ALA A 71 -9.23 16.38 -10.17
N LYS A 72 -10.28 15.54 -10.00
CA LYS A 72 -11.06 15.48 -8.76
C LYS A 72 -10.34 14.74 -7.64
N ASN A 73 -10.08 13.45 -7.83
CA ASN A 73 -9.58 12.53 -6.79
C ASN A 73 -8.21 11.91 -7.11
N LYS A 74 -7.93 11.67 -8.39
CA LYS A 74 -6.62 11.22 -8.86
C LYS A 74 -5.84 12.44 -9.33
N GLY A 75 -4.55 12.54 -9.01
CA GLY A 75 -3.72 13.68 -9.41
C GLY A 75 -3.72 13.89 -10.93
N TYR A 76 -3.53 15.14 -11.37
CA TYR A 76 -3.57 15.52 -12.80
C TYR A 76 -2.63 14.69 -13.68
N GLN A 77 -1.48 14.24 -13.16
CA GLN A 77 -0.56 13.34 -13.86
C GLN A 77 -1.19 11.98 -14.20
N THR A 78 -2.03 11.45 -13.32
CA THR A 78 -2.73 10.17 -13.56
C THR A 78 -3.75 10.33 -14.68
N LEU A 79 -4.48 11.45 -14.68
CA LEU A 79 -5.47 11.75 -15.73
C LEU A 79 -4.79 11.95 -17.10
N ILE A 80 -3.66 12.66 -17.14
CA ILE A 80 -2.83 12.78 -18.35
C ILE A 80 -2.42 11.40 -18.87
N ASN A 81 -1.95 10.52 -17.99
CA ASN A 81 -1.53 9.17 -18.38
C ASN A 81 -2.69 8.31 -18.91
N GLU A 82 -3.90 8.41 -18.32
CA GLU A 82 -5.10 7.71 -18.80
C GLU A 82 -5.50 8.17 -20.23
N VAL A 83 -5.42 9.47 -20.51
CA VAL A 83 -5.68 10.03 -21.85
C VAL A 83 -4.65 9.51 -22.87
N LEU A 84 -3.36 9.60 -22.54
CA LEU A 84 -2.28 9.11 -23.42
C LEU A 84 -2.42 7.61 -23.71
N ARG A 85 -2.76 6.81 -22.69
CA ARG A 85 -3.01 5.38 -22.85
C ARG A 85 -4.17 5.11 -23.81
N THR A 86 -5.27 5.84 -23.65
CA THR A 86 -6.46 5.68 -24.49
C THR A 86 -6.13 6.01 -25.95
N TYR A 87 -5.38 7.10 -26.18
CA TYR A 87 -4.93 7.48 -27.52
C TYR A 87 -4.07 6.39 -28.18
N VAL A 88 -3.06 5.87 -27.46
CA VAL A 88 -2.19 4.79 -27.96
C VAL A 88 -3.00 3.53 -28.30
N GLN A 89 -3.94 3.14 -27.43
CA GLN A 89 -4.82 1.99 -27.65
C GLN A 89 -5.71 2.15 -28.89
N HIS A 90 -6.24 3.36 -29.10
CA HIS A 90 -7.07 3.66 -30.27
C HIS A 90 -6.23 3.63 -31.57
N GLN A 91 -5.00 4.12 -31.52
CA GLN A 91 -4.09 4.15 -32.69
C GLN A 91 -3.51 2.78 -33.04
N SER A 92 -3.45 1.86 -32.08
CA SER A 92 -2.92 0.50 -32.26
C SER A 92 -3.98 -0.52 -32.69
N ARG A 93 -5.21 -0.07 -32.98
CA ARG A 93 -6.28 -0.86 -33.61
C ARG A 93 -6.28 -0.63 -35.11
#